data_AF-A0A257VNX2-F1
#
_entry.id   AF-A0A257VNX2-F1
#
_cell.length_a   1.000
_cell.length_b   1.000
_cell.length_c   1.000
_cell.angle_alpha   90.00
_cell.angle_beta   90.00
_cell.angle_gamma   90.00
#
_symmetry.space_group_name_H-M   'P 1'
#
loop_
_entity.id
_entity.type
_entity.pdbx_description
1 polymer ?
#
loop_
_entity_poly.entity_id
_entity_poly.type
_entity_poly.pdbx_seq_one_letter_code
_entity_poly.pdbx_strand_id
1 'polypeptide(L)'
;MQELKMIVGRSVVVDYPADIGRISTSNPETVDYVAVTTREILLHAKSHGNATLIVWSKAGQREFYNITVEHNLDPIRRILKATFPSENIEVQSARDTVTLNGTVSAQ
;
A
#
# COMPACT_ATOMS: atom_id res chain seq x y z
N MET A 1 7.23 -6.71 -14.39
CA MET A 1 6.35 -5.80 -13.62
C MET A 1 6.22 -6.42 -12.25
N GLN A 2 6.54 -5.66 -11.21
CA GLN A 2 6.47 -6.12 -9.83
C GLN A 2 5.21 -5.55 -9.18
N GLU A 3 4.47 -6.38 -8.45
CA GLU A 3 3.32 -5.92 -7.67
C GLU A 3 3.74 -5.63 -6.23
N LEU A 4 3.33 -4.47 -5.71
CA LEU A 4 3.59 -4.06 -4.34
C LEU A 4 2.28 -3.67 -3.67
N LYS A 5 2.02 -4.26 -2.50
CA LYS A 5 0.89 -3.88 -1.64
C LYS A 5 1.40 -3.09 -0.46
N MET A 6 0.80 -1.92 -0.24
CA MET A 6 1.13 -1.03 0.86
C MET A 6 -0.13 -0.70 1.67
N ILE A 7 0.08 -0.26 2.91
CA ILE A 7 -0.98 0.21 3.79
C ILE A 7 -0.85 1.73 3.91
N VAL A 8 -1.96 2.47 3.84
CA VAL A 8 -1.96 3.93 4.03
C VAL A 8 -1.21 4.32 5.31
N GLY A 9 -0.37 5.35 5.21
CA GLY A 9 0.46 5.86 6.28
C GLY A 9 1.74 5.08 6.52
N ARG A 10 1.98 3.97 5.81
CA ARG A 10 3.25 3.23 5.87
C ARG A 10 4.19 3.63 4.74
N SER A 11 5.47 3.38 4.97
CA SER A 11 6.52 3.56 3.98
C SER A 11 7.29 2.27 3.77
N VAL A 12 7.81 2.07 2.56
CA VAL A 12 8.60 0.89 2.18
C VAL A 12 9.83 1.36 1.41
N VAL A 13 10.98 0.76 1.69
CA VAL A 13 12.19 0.95 0.90
C VAL A 13 12.24 -0.11 -0.20
N VAL A 14 12.52 0.32 -1.42
CA VAL A 14 12.75 -0.54 -2.58
C VAL A 14 14.21 -0.40 -2.99
N ASP A 15 14.94 -1.52 -2.92
CA ASP A 15 16.28 -1.63 -3.46
C ASP A 15 16.24 -1.82 -4.97
N TYR A 16 17.05 -1.04 -5.69
CA TYR A 16 17.14 -1.05 -7.14
C TYR A 16 18.53 -1.58 -7.59
N PRO A 17 18.59 -2.52 -8.56
CA PRO A 17 19.82 -3.24 -8.91
C PRO A 17 20.81 -2.43 -9.76
N ALA A 18 20.56 -1.14 -10.03
CA ALA A 18 21.44 -0.27 -10.79
C ALA A 18 21.34 1.18 -10.29
N ASP A 19 22.25 2.06 -10.72
CA ASP A 19 22.13 3.48 -10.44
C ASP A 19 20.87 4.06 -11.09
N ILE A 20 20.04 4.69 -10.27
CA ILE A 20 18.80 5.35 -10.67
C ILE A 20 19.15 6.62 -11.45
N GLY A 21 18.53 6.77 -12.62
CA GLY A 21 18.60 7.98 -13.44
C GLY A 21 17.34 8.84 -13.33
N ARG A 22 16.16 8.20 -13.30
CA ARG A 22 14.87 8.89 -13.19
C ARG A 22 13.84 8.00 -12.52
N ILE A 23 12.91 8.61 -11.79
CA ILE A 23 11.72 7.96 -11.24
C ILE A 23 10.50 8.77 -11.68
N SER A 24 9.36 8.11 -11.90
CA SER A 24 8.06 8.73 -12.14
C SER A 24 6.97 7.94 -11.43
N THR A 25 5.99 8.63 -10.87
CA THR A 25 4.76 8.04 -10.31
C THR A 25 3.57 8.49 -11.13
N SER A 26 2.64 7.58 -11.43
CA SER A 26 1.39 7.93 -12.12
C SER A 26 0.41 8.68 -11.21
N ASN A 27 0.57 8.60 -9.89
CA ASN A 27 -0.33 9.21 -8.92
C ASN A 27 0.40 9.55 -7.59
N PRO A 28 0.97 10.76 -7.48
CA PRO A 28 1.70 11.20 -6.28
C PRO A 28 0.80 11.47 -5.06
N GLU A 29 -0.52 11.53 -5.24
CA GLU A 29 -1.47 11.63 -4.13
C GLU A 29 -1.71 10.27 -3.47
N THR A 30 -1.55 9.16 -4.19
CA THR A 30 -1.64 7.80 -3.66
C THR A 30 -0.28 7.30 -3.18
N VAL A 31 0.75 7.38 -4.02
CA VAL A 31 2.11 6.95 -3.68
C VAL A 31 3.11 8.01 -4.12
N ASP A 32 3.78 8.59 -3.14
CA ASP A 32 4.91 9.49 -3.36
C ASP A 32 6.24 8.74 -3.16
N TYR A 33 7.33 9.29 -3.68
CA TYR A 33 8.64 8.65 -3.62
C TYR A 33 9.76 9.64 -3.31
N VAL A 34 10.80 9.14 -2.66
CA VAL A 34 12.06 9.85 -2.44
C VAL A 34 13.21 8.92 -2.81
N ALA A 35 14.11 9.38 -3.68
CA ALA A 35 15.38 8.69 -3.91
C ALA A 35 16.29 8.94 -2.68
N VAL A 36 16.52 7.91 -1.88
CA VAL A 36 17.33 8.00 -0.65
C VAL A 36 18.82 7.92 -0.99
N THR A 37 19.16 7.02 -1.90
CA THR A 37 20.51 6.87 -2.47
C THR A 37 20.42 6.71 -3.98
N THR A 38 21.54 6.44 -4.65
CA THR A 38 21.52 6.13 -6.08
C THR A 38 20.84 4.79 -6.38
N ARG A 39 20.50 3.99 -5.37
CA ARG A 39 19.96 2.63 -5.53
C ARG A 39 18.79 2.30 -4.60
N GLU A 40 18.36 3.24 -3.76
CA GLU A 40 17.23 3.04 -2.84
C GLU A 40 16.15 4.07 -3.08
N ILE A 41 14.91 3.60 -3.11
CA ILE A 41 13.72 4.43 -3.25
C ILE A 41 12.83 4.21 -2.04
N LEU A 42 12.57 5.27 -1.29
CA LEU A 42 11.56 5.27 -0.25
C LEU A 42 10.21 5.62 -0.85
N LEU A 43 9.23 4.73 -0.69
CA LEU A 43 7.86 4.92 -1.12
C LEU A 43 6.98 5.26 0.07
N HIS A 44 6.14 6.28 -0.07
CA HIS A 44 5.19 6.73 0.94
C HIS A 44 3.75 6.50 0.47
N ALA A 45 3.02 5.62 1.16
CA ALA A 45 1.61 5.40 0.89
C ALA A 45 0.76 6.49 1.54
N LYS A 46 0.33 7.48 0.75
CA LYS A 46 -0.40 8.67 1.23
C LYS A 46 -1.91 8.47 1.27
N SER A 47 -2.48 7.80 0.28
CA SER A 47 -3.93 7.57 0.19
C SER A 47 -4.25 6.24 -0.50
N HIS A 48 -5.49 5.77 -0.34
CA HIS A 48 -5.97 4.54 -0.96
C HIS A 48 -6.02 4.65 -2.48
N GLY A 49 -5.77 3.54 -3.17
CA GLY A 49 -5.86 3.48 -4.62
C GLY A 49 -4.71 2.73 -5.26
N ASN A 50 -4.45 3.05 -6.53
CA ASN A 50 -3.38 2.43 -7.30
C ASN A 50 -2.46 3.50 -7.88
N ALA A 51 -1.18 3.18 -7.96
CA ALA A 51 -0.17 3.97 -8.65
C ALA A 51 0.79 3.04 -9.39
N THR A 52 1.36 3.52 -10.48
CA THR A 52 2.47 2.86 -11.16
C THR A 52 3.72 3.71 -10.95
N LEU A 53 4.76 3.10 -10.37
CA LEU A 53 6.09 3.69 -10.32
C LEU A 53 6.92 3.16 -11.48
N ILE A 54 7.57 4.06 -12.22
CA ILE A 54 8.50 3.71 -13.28
C ILE A 54 9.87 4.19 -12.88
N VAL A 55 10.83 3.28 -12.84
CA VAL A 55 12.23 3.57 -12.50
C VAL A 55 13.08 3.33 -13.74
N TRP A 56 13.85 4.34 -14.13
CA TRP A 56 14.85 4.23 -15.19
C TRP A 56 16.24 4.23 -14.57
N SER A 57 17.04 3.24 -14.91
CA SER A 57 18.46 3.23 -14.57
C SER A 57 19.24 4.17 -15.50
N LYS A 58 20.41 4.64 -15.04
CA LYS A 58 21.38 5.36 -15.88
C LYS A 58 21.88 4.50 -17.06
N ALA A 59 21.75 3.18 -16.98
CA ALA A 59 22.09 2.24 -18.05
C ALA A 59 20.96 2.06 -19.09
N GLY A 60 19.84 2.78 -18.96
CA GLY A 60 18.74 2.78 -19.92
C GLY A 60 17.68 1.69 -19.72
N GLN A 61 17.83 0.86 -18.68
CA GLN A 61 16.80 -0.12 -18.31
C GLN A 61 15.62 0.59 -17.63
N ARG A 62 14.42 0.06 -17.82
CA ARG A 62 13.20 0.55 -17.16
C ARG A 62 12.49 -0.58 -16.43
N GLU A 63 12.02 -0.30 -15.23
CA GLU A 63 11.22 -1.23 -14.43
C GLU A 63 9.93 -0.56 -13.96
N PHE A 64 8.88 -1.37 -13.85
CA PHE A 64 7.53 -0.93 -13.48
C PHE A 64 7.10 -1.64 -12.21
N TYR A 65 6.66 -0.85 -11.23
CA TYR A 65 6.04 -1.31 -10.00
C TYR A 65 4.56 -0.91 -10.01
N ASN A 66 3.67 -1.89 -9.97
CA ASN A 66 2.25 -1.66 -9.77
C ASN A 66 1.97 -1.70 -8.28
N ILE A 67 1.54 -0.56 -7.75
CA ILE A 67 1.38 -0.36 -6.32
C ILE A 67 -0.10 -0.22 -6.00
N THR A 68 -0.59 -1.06 -5.08
CA THR A 68 -1.93 -0.96 -4.51
C THR A 68 -1.80 -0.54 -3.06
N VAL A 69 -2.48 0.54 -2.69
CA VAL A 69 -2.52 1.05 -1.33
C VAL A 69 -3.88 0.74 -0.70
N GLU A 70 -3.85 -0.07 0.35
CA GLU A 70 -5.03 -0.60 1.04
C GLU A 70 -5.23 0.03 2.44
N HIS A 71 -6.40 -0.21 3.03
CA HIS A 71 -6.73 0.21 4.40
C HIS A 71 -6.00 -0.61 5.45
N ASN A 72 -5.63 0.03 6.56
CA ASN A 72 -5.25 -0.72 7.75
C ASN A 72 -6.51 -1.20 8.48
N LEU A 73 -6.92 -2.44 8.24
CA LEU A 73 -8.10 -3.03 8.89
C LEU A 73 -7.82 -3.58 10.31
N ASP A 74 -6.56 -3.64 10.74
CA ASP A 74 -6.19 -4.24 12.02
C ASP A 74 -6.86 -3.56 13.23
N PRO A 75 -6.97 -2.22 13.33
CA PRO A 75 -7.65 -1.58 14.45
C PRO A 75 -9.13 -1.96 14.54
N ILE A 76 -9.83 -2.01 13.40
CA ILE A 76 -11.25 -2.39 13.34
C ILE A 76 -11.42 -3.83 13.79
N ARG A 77 -10.58 -4.75 13.28
CA ARG A 77 -10.59 -6.17 13.68
C ARG A 77 -10.36 -6.34 15.18
N ARG A 78 -9.45 -5.56 15.78
CA ARG A 78 -9.21 -5.60 17.23
C ARG A 78 -10.42 -5.12 18.04
N ILE A 79 -11.06 -4.02 17.62
CA ILE A 79 -12.26 -3.51 18.29
C ILE A 79 -13.38 -4.55 18.22
N LEU A 80 -13.65 -5.11 17.04
CA LEU A 80 -14.69 -6.13 16.88
C LEU A 80 -14.42 -7.37 17.74
N LYS A 81 -13.17 -7.85 17.76
CA LYS A 81 -12.79 -9.00 18.59
C LYS A 81 -12.88 -8.70 20.10
N ALA A 82 -12.63 -7.47 20.52
CA ALA A 82 -12.76 -7.07 21.91
C ALA A 82 -14.22 -6.94 22.35
N THR A 83 -15.07 -6.38 21.48
CA THR A 83 -16.50 -6.16 21.75
C THR A 83 -17.33 -7.45 21.59
N PHE A 84 -17.01 -8.26 20.57
CA PHE A 84 -17.73 -9.47 20.18
C PHE A 84 -16.78 -10.67 20.06
N PRO A 85 -16.17 -11.13 21.16
CA PRO A 85 -15.09 -12.13 21.12
C PRO A 85 -15.52 -13.49 20.58
N SER A 86 -16.80 -13.83 20.70
CA SER A 86 -17.39 -15.08 20.23
C SER A 86 -17.99 -14.99 18.83
N GLU A 87 -18.12 -13.80 18.26
CA GLU A 87 -18.80 -13.60 16.98
C GLU A 87 -17.81 -13.62 15.81
N ASN A 88 -18.23 -14.22 14.70
CA ASN A 88 -17.44 -14.23 13.48
C ASN A 88 -17.87 -13.06 12.57
N ILE A 89 -17.13 -11.96 12.64
CA ILE A 89 -17.36 -10.75 11.84
C ILE A 89 -16.18 -10.57 10.88
N GLU A 90 -16.44 -10.77 9.59
CA GLU A 90 -15.47 -10.51 8.53
C GLU A 90 -15.41 -9.02 8.20
N VAL A 91 -14.18 -8.49 8.08
CA VAL A 91 -13.94 -7.10 7.69
C VAL A 91 -13.16 -7.09 6.38
N GLN A 92 -13.76 -6.45 5.38
CA GLN A 92 -13.20 -6.27 4.04
C GLN A 92 -13.20 -4.78 3.68
N SER A 93 -12.26 -4.35 2.85
CA SER A 93 -12.22 -2.99 2.33
C SER A 93 -12.28 -2.97 0.81
N ALA A 94 -13.06 -2.05 0.25
CA ALA A 94 -13.13 -1.78 -1.18
C ALA A 94 -13.04 -0.26 -1.41
N ARG A 95 -11.93 0.19 -2.02
CA ARG A 95 -11.60 1.60 -2.25
C ARG A 95 -11.67 2.44 -0.97
N ASP A 96 -12.78 3.12 -0.74
CA ASP A 96 -13.08 4.07 0.32
C ASP A 96 -14.12 3.54 1.32
N THR A 97 -14.61 2.32 1.11
CA THR A 97 -15.59 1.66 1.98
C THR A 97 -14.99 0.48 2.73
N VAL A 98 -15.47 0.27 3.95
CA VAL A 98 -15.20 -0.92 4.76
C VAL A 98 -16.53 -1.65 4.96
N THR A 99 -16.59 -2.90 4.51
CA THR A 99 -17.76 -3.76 4.67
C THR A 99 -17.51 -4.72 5.82
N LEU A 100 -18.52 -4.85 6.68
CA LEU A 100 -18.57 -5.86 7.73
C LEU A 100 -19.63 -6.89 7.35
N ASN A 101 -19.27 -8.17 7.39
CA ASN A 101 -20.20 -9.26 7.14
C ASN A 101 -20.13 -10.29 8.27
N GLY A 102 -21.28 -10.69 8.79
CA GLY A 102 -21.36 -11.63 9.90
C GLY A 102 -22.68 -11.51 10.65
N THR A 103 -22.79 -12.31 11.70
CA THR A 103 -23.93 -12.30 12.63
C THR A 103 -23.44 -11.87 13.99
N VAL A 104 -24.29 -11.16 14.74
CA VAL A 104 -24.02 -10.75 16.11
C VAL A 104 -25.24 -11.15 16.95
N SER A 105 -25.01 -11.85 18.06
CA SER A 105 -26.08 -12.18 18.99
C SER A 105 -26.61 -10.93 19.68
N ALA A 106 -27.92 -10.79 19.79
CA ALA A 106 -28.53 -9.71 20.58
C ALA A 106 -28.23 -9.92 22.06
N GLN A 107 -27.93 -8.83 22.77
CA GLN A 107 -27.80 -8.81 24.23
C GLN A 107 -29.17 -8.94 24.91
#